data_AF-A0A395S1M5-F1
#
_entry.id   AF-A0A395S1M5-F1
#
_cell.length_a   1.000
_cell.length_b   1.000
_cell.length_c   1.000
_cell.angle_alpha   90.00
_cell.angle_beta   90.00
_cell.angle_gamma   90.00
#
_symmetry.space_group_name_H-M   'P 1'
#
loop_
_entity.id
_entity.type
_entity.pdbx_description
1 polymer ?
#
loop_
_entity_poly.entity_id
_entity_poly.type
_entity_poly.pdbx_seq_one_letter_code
_entity_poly.pdbx_strand_id
1 'polypeptide(L)'
;MQAVFPMHFNHVAGLEQHVANSYKHHVCTHCDHQPDYETAGDLNQHLEESHNACLECNELFYDEEDLIQHDVEVHNRCPTCQRFFDTPSNLINHEKVHQEKNMKCLACPRMFITNSAMMLHLEHGTCESGANLRVIQNLVADWYEEYGPAGHHHEDDFRCENCGSHFNRLSALLQHAESETCDAAVWDFYRIFVHIEYNQDAFQLFDY
;
A
#
# COMPACT_ATOMS: atom_id res chain seq x y z
N MET A 1 -52.25 24.67 4.99
CA MET A 1 -50.92 24.08 4.76
C MET A 1 -51.13 22.86 3.88
N GLN A 2 -50.93 22.99 2.57
CA GLN A 2 -50.97 21.83 1.68
C GLN A 2 -49.60 21.16 1.80
N ALA A 3 -49.57 19.90 2.22
CA ALA A 3 -48.40 19.06 2.04
C ALA A 3 -48.27 18.84 0.53
N VAL A 4 -47.29 19.51 -0.08
CA VAL A 4 -46.84 19.19 -1.42
C VAL A 4 -45.87 18.02 -1.25
N PHE A 5 -45.99 17.02 -2.12
CA PHE A 5 -45.14 15.83 -2.08
C PHE A 5 -44.05 16.02 -3.13
N PRO A 6 -42.79 15.63 -2.84
CA PRO A 6 -41.69 15.73 -3.79
C PRO A 6 -42.03 15.01 -5.10
N MET A 7 -41.64 15.62 -6.23
CA MET A 7 -41.91 15.06 -7.56
C MET A 7 -40.92 13.93 -7.84
N HIS A 8 -41.42 12.71 -8.08
CA HIS A 8 -40.60 11.53 -8.33
C HIS A 8 -40.48 11.25 -9.83
N PHE A 9 -39.26 10.97 -10.30
CA PHE A 9 -39.01 10.57 -11.68
C PHE A 9 -38.92 9.04 -11.80
N ASN A 10 -39.61 8.48 -12.79
CA ASN A 10 -39.60 7.04 -13.05
C ASN A 10 -38.44 6.62 -13.99
N HIS A 11 -37.74 7.59 -14.59
CA HIS A 11 -36.62 7.38 -15.51
C HIS A 11 -35.64 8.54 -15.44
N VAL A 12 -34.33 8.24 -15.51
CA VAL A 12 -33.22 9.21 -15.51
C VAL A 12 -33.37 10.26 -16.62
N ALA A 13 -33.75 9.85 -17.83
CA ALA A 13 -33.95 10.78 -18.94
C ALA A 13 -35.05 11.83 -18.66
N GLY A 14 -36.09 11.48 -17.89
CA GLY A 14 -37.14 12.41 -17.49
C GLY A 14 -36.65 13.42 -16.45
N LEU A 15 -35.78 12.98 -15.56
CA LEU A 15 -35.10 13.83 -14.59
C LEU A 15 -34.13 14.81 -15.27
N GLU A 16 -33.27 14.32 -16.18
CA GLU A 16 -32.34 15.15 -16.95
C GLU A 16 -33.08 16.23 -17.75
N GLN A 17 -34.21 15.85 -18.37
CA GLN A 17 -35.06 16.80 -19.09
C GLN A 17 -35.67 17.85 -18.16
N HIS A 18 -36.08 17.48 -16.94
CA HIS A 18 -36.59 18.42 -15.94
C HIS A 18 -35.50 19.40 -15.49
N VAL A 19 -34.33 18.88 -15.12
CA VAL A 19 -33.15 19.66 -14.71
C VAL A 19 -32.73 20.65 -15.81
N ALA A 20 -32.73 20.23 -17.07
CA ALA A 20 -32.36 21.08 -18.20
C ALA A 20 -33.38 22.20 -18.50
N ASN A 21 -34.67 21.99 -18.19
CA ASN A 21 -35.75 22.93 -18.53
C ASN A 21 -36.16 23.83 -17.35
N SER A 22 -35.73 23.53 -16.13
CA SER A 22 -36.12 24.24 -14.91
C SER A 22 -34.94 25.01 -14.31
N TYR A 23 -35.16 26.28 -13.94
CA TYR A 23 -34.10 27.15 -13.39
C TYR A 23 -33.75 26.88 -11.92
N LYS A 24 -34.58 26.08 -11.22
CA LYS A 24 -34.36 25.73 -9.81
C LYS A 24 -34.84 24.29 -9.59
N HIS A 25 -33.88 23.42 -9.32
CA HIS A 25 -34.09 22.00 -9.01
C HIS A 25 -33.19 21.64 -7.82
N HIS A 26 -33.68 20.78 -6.92
CA HIS A 26 -32.93 20.26 -5.79
C HIS A 26 -32.98 18.74 -5.89
N VAL A 27 -32.07 18.16 -6.65
CA VAL A 27 -32.05 16.73 -6.96
C VAL A 27 -30.71 16.20 -6.47
N CYS A 28 -30.69 15.07 -5.76
CA CYS A 28 -29.42 14.41 -5.46
C CYS A 28 -28.90 13.70 -6.73
N THR A 29 -27.58 13.61 -6.86
CA THR A 29 -26.92 13.00 -8.03
C THR A 29 -26.38 11.60 -7.74
N HIS A 30 -26.57 11.09 -6.52
CA HIS A 30 -26.01 9.84 -6.03
C HIS A 30 -27.05 8.69 -5.91
N CYS A 31 -28.28 8.90 -6.37
CA CYS A 31 -29.31 7.85 -6.44
C CYS A 31 -29.92 7.82 -7.84
N ASP A 32 -30.35 6.65 -8.29
CA ASP A 32 -30.86 6.44 -9.64
C ASP A 32 -32.28 7.01 -9.88
N HIS A 33 -33.11 7.07 -8.84
CA HIS A 33 -34.51 7.50 -8.95
C HIS A 33 -34.83 8.56 -7.90
N GLN A 34 -34.53 9.78 -8.28
CA GLN A 34 -34.43 10.91 -7.36
C GLN A 34 -35.73 11.70 -7.28
N PRO A 35 -36.14 12.15 -6.08
CA PRO A 35 -37.12 13.23 -5.97
C PRO A 35 -36.48 14.60 -6.29
N ASP A 36 -37.23 15.50 -6.93
CA ASP A 36 -36.92 16.94 -6.89
C ASP A 36 -37.45 17.49 -5.56
N TYR A 37 -36.52 17.71 -4.63
CA TYR A 37 -36.80 18.23 -3.30
C TYR A 37 -37.31 19.67 -3.37
N GLU A 38 -38.21 20.04 -2.47
CA GLU A 38 -38.84 21.37 -2.50
C GLU A 38 -37.84 22.49 -2.17
N THR A 39 -36.90 22.20 -1.27
CA THR A 39 -35.89 23.14 -0.82
C THR A 39 -34.50 22.51 -0.81
N ALA A 40 -33.47 23.37 -0.85
CA ALA A 40 -32.09 22.94 -0.62
C ALA A 40 -31.89 22.31 0.76
N GLY A 41 -32.73 22.68 1.75
CA GLY A 41 -32.68 22.10 3.10
C GLY A 41 -33.13 20.63 3.10
N ASP A 42 -34.20 20.32 2.37
CA ASP A 42 -34.72 18.94 2.27
C ASP A 42 -33.74 18.04 1.51
N LEU A 43 -33.09 18.57 0.46
CA LEU A 43 -32.00 17.87 -0.22
C LEU A 43 -30.82 17.63 0.72
N ASN A 44 -30.36 18.64 1.46
CA ASN A 44 -29.25 18.48 2.41
C ASN A 44 -29.57 17.44 3.49
N GLN A 45 -30.78 17.46 4.05
CA GLN A 45 -31.22 16.46 5.02
C GLN A 45 -31.18 15.05 4.41
N HIS A 46 -31.65 14.88 3.17
CA HIS A 46 -31.53 13.61 2.48
C HIS A 46 -30.07 13.16 2.30
N LEU A 47 -29.17 14.05 1.90
CA LEU A 47 -27.75 13.74 1.74
C LEU A 47 -27.13 13.30 3.09
N GLU A 48 -27.52 13.92 4.21
CA GLU A 48 -27.04 13.59 5.55
C GLU A 48 -27.61 12.26 6.09
N GLU A 49 -28.88 11.95 5.79
CA GLU A 49 -29.58 10.78 6.33
C GLU A 49 -29.43 9.52 5.46
N SER A 50 -29.19 9.68 4.16
CA SER A 50 -29.26 8.60 3.16
C SER A 50 -27.94 8.27 2.49
N HIS A 51 -26.87 9.03 2.72
CA HIS A 51 -25.55 8.80 2.13
C HIS A 51 -24.44 8.74 3.16
N ASN A 52 -23.36 8.08 2.77
CA ASN A 52 -22.15 7.98 3.58
C ASN A 52 -21.11 8.94 3.04
N ALA A 53 -20.62 9.84 3.89
CA ALA A 53 -19.54 10.75 3.54
C ALA A 53 -18.19 10.09 3.79
N CYS A 54 -17.30 10.13 2.79
CA CYS A 54 -15.90 9.82 3.00
C CYS A 54 -15.29 10.84 3.96
N LEU A 55 -14.62 10.37 5.02
CA LEU A 55 -14.05 11.25 6.04
C LEU A 55 -12.81 12.02 5.55
N GLU A 56 -12.14 11.54 4.49
CA GLU A 56 -10.93 12.15 3.95
C GLU A 56 -11.23 13.23 2.90
N CYS A 57 -12.27 13.06 2.07
CA CYS A 57 -12.60 14.01 0.99
C CYS A 57 -14.03 14.60 1.03
N ASN A 58 -14.88 14.14 1.94
CA ASN A 58 -16.32 14.49 2.04
C ASN A 58 -17.17 14.14 0.81
N GLU A 59 -16.69 13.26 -0.07
CA GLU A 59 -17.49 12.73 -1.17
C GLU A 59 -18.59 11.81 -0.63
N LEU A 60 -19.77 11.86 -1.26
CA LEU A 60 -20.96 11.13 -0.81
C LEU A 60 -21.18 9.87 -1.63
N PHE A 61 -21.45 8.77 -0.94
CA PHE A 61 -21.71 7.46 -1.52
C PHE A 61 -23.09 6.96 -1.12
N TYR A 62 -23.75 6.26 -2.05
CA TYR A 62 -25.10 5.74 -1.83
C TYR A 62 -25.14 4.71 -0.70
N ASP A 63 -24.18 3.79 -0.69
CA ASP A 63 -24.05 2.75 0.33
C ASP A 63 -22.63 2.64 0.89
N GLU A 64 -22.48 1.76 1.88
CA GLU A 64 -21.20 1.53 2.56
C GLU A 64 -20.21 0.77 1.67
N GLU A 65 -20.68 -0.05 0.73
CA GLU A 65 -19.82 -0.83 -0.17
C GLU A 65 -19.10 0.09 -1.15
N ASP A 66 -19.83 1.03 -1.75
CA ASP A 66 -19.28 2.08 -2.62
C ASP A 66 -18.28 2.97 -1.88
N LEU A 67 -18.59 3.37 -0.64
CA LEU A 67 -17.65 4.14 0.20
C LEU A 67 -16.38 3.33 0.51
N ILE A 68 -16.52 2.06 0.88
CA ILE A 68 -15.36 1.20 1.16
C ILE A 68 -14.49 1.05 -0.09
N GLN A 69 -15.10 0.83 -1.25
CA GLN A 69 -14.36 0.70 -2.50
C GLN A 69 -13.62 2.00 -2.85
N HIS A 70 -14.29 3.15 -2.70
CA HIS A 70 -13.66 4.45 -2.84
C HIS A 70 -12.47 4.63 -1.90
N ASP A 71 -12.63 4.33 -0.61
CA ASP A 71 -11.55 4.48 0.36
C ASP A 71 -10.35 3.57 0.04
N VAL A 72 -10.60 2.37 -0.49
CA VAL A 72 -9.54 1.44 -0.95
C VAL A 72 -8.79 2.02 -2.14
N GLU A 73 -9.50 2.53 -3.15
CA GLU A 73 -8.91 2.99 -4.40
C GLU A 73 -8.28 4.39 -4.32
N VAL A 74 -8.91 5.31 -3.58
CA VAL A 74 -8.57 6.73 -3.55
C VAL A 74 -7.74 7.10 -2.32
N HIS A 75 -8.01 6.46 -1.18
CA HIS A 75 -7.39 6.80 0.10
C HIS A 75 -6.47 5.72 0.66
N ASN A 76 -6.12 4.71 -0.15
CA ASN A 76 -5.26 3.58 0.22
C ASN A 76 -5.69 2.92 1.55
N ARG A 77 -6.99 2.70 1.74
CA ARG A 77 -7.51 1.98 2.90
C ARG A 77 -7.27 0.49 2.78
N CYS A 78 -6.76 -0.13 3.84
CA CYS A 78 -6.60 -1.58 3.89
C CYS A 78 -7.96 -2.29 3.93
N PRO A 79 -8.26 -3.22 3.01
CA PRO A 79 -9.54 -3.92 2.99
C PRO A 79 -9.73 -4.86 4.19
N THR A 80 -8.63 -5.31 4.81
CA THR A 80 -8.66 -6.27 5.93
C THR A 80 -8.84 -5.58 7.28
N CYS A 81 -8.11 -4.50 7.55
CA CYS A 81 -8.10 -3.84 8.87
C CYS A 81 -8.54 -2.38 8.85
N GLN A 82 -8.98 -1.86 7.70
CA GLN A 82 -9.59 -0.54 7.54
C GLN A 82 -8.66 0.64 7.85
N ARG A 83 -7.36 0.39 7.97
CA ARG A 83 -6.35 1.42 8.21
C ARG A 83 -5.98 2.13 6.91
N PHE A 84 -5.87 3.46 6.97
CA PHE A 84 -5.44 4.31 5.85
C PHE A 84 -3.92 4.45 5.78
N PHE A 85 -3.41 4.68 4.56
CA PHE A 85 -1.99 4.86 4.27
C PHE A 85 -1.75 6.05 3.34
N ASP A 86 -0.67 6.78 3.56
CA ASP A 86 -0.35 7.97 2.77
C ASP A 86 0.06 7.63 1.32
N THR A 87 0.48 6.39 1.05
CA THR A 87 0.93 5.94 -0.27
C THR A 87 0.45 4.51 -0.59
N PRO A 88 0.19 4.20 -1.88
CA PRO A 88 -0.15 2.83 -2.31
C PRO A 88 0.92 1.81 -1.94
N SER A 89 2.20 2.17 -2.07
CA SER A 89 3.33 1.30 -1.74
C SER A 89 3.37 0.92 -0.25
N ASN A 90 2.96 1.85 0.62
CA ASN A 90 2.84 1.58 2.06
C ASN A 90 1.66 0.65 2.35
N LEU A 91 0.53 0.81 1.65
CA LEU A 91 -0.60 -0.11 1.75
C LEU A 91 -0.21 -1.53 1.30
N ILE A 92 0.39 -1.71 0.12
CA ILE A 92 0.80 -3.02 -0.40
C ILE A 92 1.75 -3.72 0.59
N ASN A 93 2.72 -2.99 1.13
CA ASN A 93 3.62 -3.54 2.14
C ASN A 93 2.90 -3.86 3.45
N HIS A 94 1.91 -3.05 3.84
CA HIS A 94 1.10 -3.32 5.01
C HIS A 94 0.23 -4.56 4.85
N GLU A 95 -0.42 -4.79 3.70
CA GLU A 95 -1.32 -5.93 3.50
C GLU A 95 -0.63 -7.27 3.76
N LYS A 96 0.69 -7.32 3.57
CA LYS A 96 1.50 -8.49 3.90
C LYS A 96 1.40 -8.84 5.38
N VAL A 97 1.20 -7.90 6.30
CA VAL A 97 1.07 -8.20 7.74
C VAL A 97 -0.12 -9.10 8.05
N HIS A 98 -1.09 -9.20 7.15
CA HIS A 98 -2.23 -10.11 7.25
C HIS A 98 -1.92 -11.53 6.73
N GLN A 99 -0.74 -11.74 6.14
CA GLN A 99 -0.25 -13.04 5.68
C GLN A 99 0.46 -13.80 6.80
N GLU A 100 0.47 -15.13 6.71
CA GLU A 100 1.20 -15.99 7.64
C GLU A 100 2.72 -15.82 7.50
N LYS A 101 3.44 -16.01 8.61
CA LYS A 101 4.91 -15.91 8.63
C LYS A 101 5.55 -17.12 7.96
N ASN A 102 5.98 -16.95 6.72
CA ASN A 102 6.51 -18.03 5.88
C ASN A 102 8.01 -17.89 5.57
N MET A 103 8.63 -16.77 5.94
CA MET A 103 10.04 -16.49 5.64
C MET A 103 10.92 -16.81 6.84
N LYS A 104 11.70 -17.89 6.77
CA LYS A 104 12.66 -18.23 7.82
C LYS A 104 13.86 -17.27 7.77
N CYS A 105 14.31 -16.83 8.94
CA CYS A 105 15.58 -16.12 9.07
C CYS A 105 16.72 -16.98 8.54
N LEU A 106 17.65 -16.34 7.81
CA LEU A 106 18.84 -17.03 7.32
C LEU A 106 19.68 -17.59 8.46
N ALA A 107 19.74 -16.90 9.61
CA ALA A 107 20.69 -17.19 10.68
C ALA A 107 20.07 -17.74 11.98
N CYS A 108 18.74 -17.79 12.08
CA CYS A 108 18.07 -18.26 13.31
C CYS A 108 16.70 -18.92 13.01
N PRO A 109 16.03 -19.51 14.02
CA PRO A 109 14.74 -20.17 13.82
C PRO A 109 13.54 -19.21 13.63
N ARG A 110 13.74 -17.88 13.75
CA ARG A 110 12.62 -16.92 13.67
C ARG A 110 12.02 -16.88 12.27
N MET A 111 10.70 -16.69 12.22
CA MET A 111 9.92 -16.55 11.00
C MET A 111 9.42 -15.11 10.83
N PHE A 112 9.39 -14.65 9.59
CA PHE A 112 9.01 -13.32 9.16
C PHE A 112 7.94 -13.42 8.07
N ILE A 113 7.23 -12.31 7.88
CA ILE A 113 6.19 -12.18 6.87
C ILE A 113 6.80 -11.87 5.50
N THR A 114 7.85 -11.04 5.48
CA THR A 114 8.50 -10.56 4.25
C THR A 114 10.03 -10.74 4.30
N ASN A 115 10.69 -10.69 3.15
CA ASN A 115 12.16 -10.73 3.08
C ASN A 115 12.76 -9.45 3.63
N SER A 116 12.14 -8.31 3.34
CA SER A 116 12.55 -7.01 3.89
C SER A 116 12.54 -7.01 5.42
N ALA A 117 11.49 -7.56 6.06
CA ALA A 117 11.38 -7.63 7.52
C ALA A 117 12.45 -8.57 8.14
N MET A 118 12.73 -9.69 7.48
CA MET A 118 13.80 -10.61 7.90
C MET A 118 15.18 -9.95 7.79
N MET A 119 15.47 -9.28 6.67
CA MET A 119 16.75 -8.56 6.51
C MET A 119 16.86 -7.42 7.50
N LEU A 120 15.77 -6.70 7.76
CA LEU A 120 15.74 -5.64 8.76
C LEU A 120 16.07 -6.16 10.16
N HIS A 121 15.60 -7.37 10.50
CA HIS A 121 15.95 -8.04 11.76
C HIS A 121 17.45 -8.33 11.88
N LEU A 122 18.08 -8.80 10.80
CA LEU A 122 19.51 -9.03 10.71
C LEU A 122 20.28 -7.71 10.79
N GLU A 123 19.95 -6.72 9.96
CA GLU A 123 20.64 -5.43 9.91
C GLU A 123 20.59 -4.67 11.24
N HIS A 124 19.49 -4.78 12.02
CA HIS A 124 19.37 -4.13 13.32
C HIS A 124 20.17 -4.78 14.46
N GLY A 125 20.85 -5.91 14.23
CA GLY A 125 21.57 -6.57 15.32
C GLY A 125 20.65 -7.26 16.34
N THR A 126 19.38 -7.50 15.98
CA THR A 126 18.41 -8.14 16.89
C THR A 126 18.40 -9.66 16.77
N CYS A 127 19.23 -10.21 15.87
CA CYS A 127 19.38 -11.64 15.67
C CYS A 127 20.29 -12.25 16.72
N GLU A 128 19.90 -13.40 17.26
CA GLU A 128 20.71 -14.17 18.20
C GLU A 128 21.99 -14.75 17.57
N SER A 129 22.08 -14.75 16.24
CA SER A 129 23.29 -15.15 15.52
C SER A 129 24.42 -14.12 15.58
N GLY A 130 24.18 -12.91 16.11
CA GLY A 130 25.14 -11.80 16.09
C GLY A 130 25.15 -11.00 14.78
N ALA A 131 24.36 -11.43 13.78
CA ALA A 131 24.23 -10.69 12.51
C ALA A 131 23.78 -9.24 12.76
N ASN A 132 24.42 -8.31 12.07
CA ASN A 132 24.17 -6.87 12.13
C ASN A 132 24.48 -6.23 10.77
N LEU A 133 24.14 -4.94 10.61
CA LEU A 133 24.32 -4.20 9.36
C LEU A 133 25.74 -4.33 8.78
N ARG A 134 26.78 -4.20 9.61
CA ARG A 134 28.18 -4.26 9.16
C ARG A 134 28.50 -5.61 8.53
N VAL A 135 28.08 -6.71 9.16
CA VAL A 135 28.35 -8.06 8.63
C VAL A 135 27.59 -8.30 7.33
N ILE A 136 26.33 -7.87 7.24
CA ILE A 136 25.54 -8.01 6.01
C ILE A 136 26.15 -7.21 4.86
N GLN A 137 26.58 -5.96 5.12
CA GLN A 137 27.24 -5.14 4.10
C GLN A 137 28.55 -5.78 3.61
N ASN A 138 29.36 -6.32 4.52
CA ASN A 138 30.61 -7.01 4.15
C ASN A 138 30.33 -8.25 3.29
N LEU A 139 29.39 -9.11 3.68
CA LEU A 139 29.04 -10.31 2.90
C LEU A 139 28.49 -9.97 1.52
N VAL A 140 27.75 -8.87 1.39
CA VAL A 140 27.26 -8.41 0.09
C VAL A 140 28.43 -7.87 -0.75
N ALA A 141 29.35 -7.10 -0.16
CA ALA A 141 30.54 -6.61 -0.84
C ALA A 141 31.40 -7.77 -1.36
N ASP A 142 31.67 -8.77 -0.52
CA ASP A 142 32.40 -9.99 -0.88
C ASP A 142 31.74 -10.71 -2.07
N TRP A 143 30.40 -10.81 -2.06
CA TRP A 143 29.65 -11.41 -3.17
C TRP A 143 29.84 -10.64 -4.48
N TYR A 144 29.79 -9.30 -4.44
CA TYR A 144 29.99 -8.48 -5.64
C TYR A 144 31.44 -8.50 -6.13
N GLU A 145 32.43 -8.59 -5.23
CA GLU A 145 33.83 -8.74 -5.62
C GLU A 145 34.08 -10.08 -6.34
N GLU A 146 33.44 -11.16 -5.88
CA GLU A 146 33.65 -12.50 -6.42
C GLU A 146 32.80 -12.78 -7.68
N TYR A 147 31.56 -12.30 -7.71
CA TYR A 147 30.55 -12.68 -8.72
C TYR A 147 29.92 -11.50 -9.47
N GLY A 148 30.21 -10.26 -9.07
CA GLY A 148 29.59 -9.06 -9.63
C GLY A 148 30.10 -8.71 -11.05
N PRO A 149 29.36 -7.85 -11.78
CA PRO A 149 29.79 -7.37 -13.09
C PRO A 149 31.09 -6.57 -13.01
N ALA A 150 32.04 -6.81 -13.93
CA ALA A 150 33.30 -6.08 -13.96
C ALA A 150 33.10 -4.56 -14.12
N GLY A 151 33.64 -3.77 -13.18
CA GLY A 151 33.54 -2.31 -13.17
C GLY A 151 32.41 -1.73 -12.32
N HIS A 152 31.56 -2.56 -11.72
CA HIS A 152 30.57 -2.14 -10.74
C HIS A 152 31.25 -1.92 -9.37
N HIS A 153 31.56 -0.67 -9.04
CA HIS A 153 32.16 -0.29 -7.74
C HIS A 153 31.02 0.09 -6.79
N HIS A 154 30.64 -0.84 -5.92
CA HIS A 154 29.61 -0.63 -4.91
C HIS A 154 30.20 0.11 -3.71
N GLU A 155 30.43 1.41 -3.85
CA GLU A 155 31.04 2.15 -2.74
C GLU A 155 30.10 2.37 -1.56
N ASP A 156 28.77 2.45 -1.70
CA ASP A 156 27.88 2.62 -0.53
C ASP A 156 26.38 2.28 -0.75
N ASP A 157 25.99 1.74 -1.91
CA ASP A 157 24.58 1.49 -2.22
C ASP A 157 24.25 0.18 -2.97
N PHE A 158 23.02 -0.28 -2.73
CA PHE A 158 22.33 -1.37 -3.39
C PHE A 158 21.50 -0.79 -4.54
N ARG A 159 21.86 -1.10 -5.78
CA ARG A 159 21.16 -0.61 -6.96
C ARG A 159 20.09 -1.60 -7.42
N CYS A 160 18.88 -1.12 -7.67
CA CYS A 160 17.85 -1.86 -8.39
C CYS A 160 18.20 -1.90 -9.88
N GLU A 161 18.39 -3.09 -10.46
CA GLU A 161 18.80 -3.21 -11.87
C GLU A 161 17.71 -2.77 -12.85
N ASN A 162 16.44 -2.90 -12.45
CA ASN A 162 15.31 -2.58 -13.31
C ASN A 162 15.06 -1.07 -13.44
N CYS A 163 15.04 -0.33 -12.32
CA CYS A 163 14.76 1.12 -12.32
C CYS A 163 15.99 2.00 -12.10
N GLY A 164 17.12 1.42 -11.71
CA GLY A 164 18.36 2.14 -11.41
C GLY A 164 18.38 2.88 -10.08
N SER A 165 17.34 2.77 -9.25
CA SER A 165 17.29 3.38 -7.91
C SER A 165 18.35 2.80 -6.98
N HIS A 166 18.88 3.65 -6.10
CA HIS A 166 19.93 3.29 -5.14
C HIS A 166 19.39 3.30 -3.72
N PHE A 167 19.79 2.32 -2.92
CA PHE A 167 19.37 2.14 -1.53
C PHE A 167 20.60 1.93 -0.65
N ASN A 168 20.62 2.48 0.56
CA ASN A 168 21.75 2.30 1.47
C ASN A 168 21.65 1.04 2.35
N ARG A 169 20.58 0.25 2.20
CA ARG A 169 20.32 -0.99 2.94
C ARG A 169 19.71 -2.04 2.03
N LEU A 170 20.04 -3.32 2.28
CA LEU A 170 19.45 -4.42 1.56
C LEU A 170 17.95 -4.55 1.90
N SER A 171 17.60 -4.34 3.18
CA SER A 171 16.19 -4.30 3.61
C SER A 171 15.35 -3.28 2.83
N ALA A 172 15.91 -2.11 2.50
CA ALA A 172 15.23 -1.06 1.75
C ALA A 172 15.06 -1.43 0.27
N LEU A 173 16.09 -2.00 -0.37
CA LEU A 173 15.97 -2.52 -1.74
C LEU A 173 14.94 -3.65 -1.83
N LEU A 174 14.91 -4.55 -0.85
CA LEU A 174 13.91 -5.61 -0.77
C LEU A 174 12.51 -5.05 -0.59
N GLN A 175 12.33 -4.04 0.27
CA GLN A 175 11.04 -3.36 0.42
C GLN A 175 10.57 -2.70 -0.88
N HIS A 176 11.50 -2.14 -1.65
CA HIS A 176 11.21 -1.59 -2.97
C HIS A 176 10.71 -2.68 -3.94
N ALA A 177 11.45 -3.79 -4.08
CA ALA A 177 11.03 -4.92 -4.92
C ALA A 177 9.70 -5.55 -4.44
N GLU A 178 9.45 -5.51 -3.13
CA GLU A 178 8.21 -5.98 -2.52
C GLU A 178 7.02 -5.04 -2.75
N SER A 179 7.25 -3.74 -2.96
CA SER A 179 6.19 -2.73 -3.06
C SER A 179 5.53 -2.60 -4.43
N GLU A 180 5.95 -3.41 -5.41
CA GLU A 180 5.48 -3.36 -6.82
C GLU A 180 5.64 -1.98 -7.49
N THR A 181 6.49 -1.12 -6.94
CA THR A 181 6.80 0.21 -7.50
C THR A 181 7.71 0.15 -8.73
N CYS A 182 8.27 -1.01 -9.04
CA CYS A 182 8.98 -1.31 -10.27
C CYS A 182 8.90 -2.82 -10.56
N ASP A 183 9.31 -3.24 -11.76
CA ASP A 183 9.32 -4.67 -12.16
C ASP A 183 10.48 -5.49 -11.55
N ALA A 184 11.11 -5.02 -10.47
CA ALA A 184 12.12 -5.82 -9.77
C ALA A 184 11.45 -6.85 -8.86
N ALA A 185 11.95 -8.07 -8.89
CA ALA A 185 11.50 -9.15 -8.03
C ALA A 185 12.50 -9.39 -6.90
N VAL A 186 12.03 -9.81 -5.73
CA VAL A 186 12.91 -10.24 -4.63
C VAL A 186 13.86 -11.37 -5.07
N TRP A 187 13.42 -12.21 -6.01
CA TRP A 187 14.21 -13.32 -6.54
C TRP A 187 15.43 -12.87 -7.35
N ASP A 188 15.46 -11.64 -7.84
CA ASP A 188 16.63 -11.07 -8.53
C ASP A 188 17.84 -11.01 -7.56
N PHE A 189 17.59 -10.95 -6.26
CA PHE A 189 18.61 -10.92 -5.20
C PHE A 189 18.88 -12.28 -4.57
N TYR A 190 18.30 -13.37 -5.09
CA TYR A 190 18.41 -14.70 -4.50
C TYR A 190 19.87 -15.17 -4.35
N ARG A 191 20.75 -14.80 -5.28
CA ARG A 191 22.18 -15.14 -5.19
C ARG A 191 22.87 -14.51 -3.99
N ILE A 192 22.50 -13.28 -3.64
CA ILE A 192 23.00 -12.59 -2.44
C ILE A 192 22.50 -13.32 -1.19
N PHE A 193 21.23 -13.74 -1.13
CA PHE A 193 20.71 -14.51 0.01
C PHE A 193 21.42 -15.84 0.21
N VAL A 194 21.64 -16.58 -0.88
CA VAL A 194 22.39 -17.84 -0.84
C VAL A 194 23.81 -17.59 -0.33
N HIS A 195 24.47 -16.53 -0.79
CA HIS A 195 25.82 -16.19 -0.31
C HIS A 195 25.83 -15.85 1.19
N ILE A 196 24.87 -15.06 1.68
CA ILE A 196 24.72 -14.75 3.10
C ILE A 196 24.43 -16.02 3.91
N GLU A 197 23.58 -16.91 3.39
CA GLU A 197 23.21 -18.17 4.04
C GLU A 197 24.38 -19.17 4.11
N TYR A 198 25.30 -19.16 3.15
CA TYR A 198 26.50 -20.01 3.19
C TYR A 198 27.61 -19.46 4.09
N ASN A 199 27.64 -18.15 4.33
CA ASN A 199 28.71 -17.48 5.08
C ASN A 199 28.27 -17.02 6.48
N GLN A 200 27.37 -17.77 7.13
CA GLN A 200 26.84 -17.42 8.46
C GLN A 200 27.90 -17.43 9.56
N ASP A 201 28.99 -18.17 9.39
CA ASP A 201 30.12 -18.18 10.32
C ASP A 201 30.71 -16.77 10.49
N ALA A 202 30.57 -15.90 9.49
CA ALA A 202 30.97 -14.50 9.56
C ALA A 202 30.19 -13.70 10.62
N PHE A 203 28.98 -14.11 10.99
CA PHE A 203 28.17 -13.40 12.01
C PHE A 203 28.81 -13.40 13.40
N GLN A 204 29.74 -14.32 13.67
CA GLN A 204 30.44 -14.45 14.96
C GLN A 204 31.86 -13.86 14.93
N LEU A 205 32.38 -13.47 13.75
CA LEU A 205 33.77 -13.03 13.59
C LEU A 205 33.98 -11.52 13.79
N PHE A 206 32.91 -10.73 13.70
CA PHE A 206 32.97 -9.27 13.74
C PHE A 206 32.52 -8.67 15.09
N ASP A 207 32.68 -9.40 16.20
CA ASP A 207 32.31 -8.96 17.56
C ASP A 207 33.46 -8.30 18.36
N TYR A 208 34.51 -7.80 17.67
CA TYR A 208 35.62 -7.05 18.29
C TYR A 208 35.70 -5.59 17.83
#